data_AF-A0A943NNK5-F1
#
_entry.id   AF-A0A943NNK5-F1
#
_cell.length_a   1.000
_cell.length_b   1.000
_cell.length_c   1.000
_cell.angle_alpha   90.00
_cell.angle_beta   90.00
_cell.angle_gamma   90.00
#
_symmetry.space_group_name_H-M   'P 1'
#
loop_
_entity.id
_entity.type
_entity.pdbx_description
1 polymer ?
#
loop_
_entity_poly.entity_id
_entity_poly.type
_entity_poly.pdbx_seq_one_letter_code
_entity_poly.pdbx_strand_id
1 'polypeptide(L)'
;MKITNGYERLWAGIDFRGEYPEVCYQTAQMKEPELLPLDFGGRSGRGACFRKILSALKRYGRKEDIRAAVVLPDMSEEDIRQYLQDACEAGFVREQLQVLGELESVVHFVMHQTNDIWQQQVWLLEFDTDEVKATSLQVNKRTTPMLVQAQEPEYWHVGSLLEGNRDEQLADMAKKRFGRYQVSAVFLTGTDFNARDYRKSREEICFRRRVFLGEQIHARGACVLAGDGEKRKPYLFLNEQTLLYNVGIRSSRAGKELIHTLVSAGCSWYEVQESCEMILLGEPLLEFSFQSMLGGEPHLAGLMLNGLPKRPEGTTRLLVEIHFSGPRQCEVQVSDLGFGEIYPASDLYWKETFLLEEEEENHGAGYDL
;
A
#
# COMPACT_ATOMS: atom_id res chain seq x y z
N MET A 1 -21.47 30.62 -23.84
CA MET A 1 -21.84 30.08 -22.52
C MET A 1 -21.73 28.56 -22.60
N LYS A 2 -20.60 27.98 -22.17
CA LYS A 2 -20.42 26.52 -22.17
C LYS A 2 -21.25 25.98 -21.01
N ILE A 3 -22.30 25.21 -21.32
CA ILE A 3 -23.07 24.45 -20.33
C ILE A 3 -22.18 23.28 -19.91
N THR A 4 -21.41 23.45 -18.84
CA THR A 4 -20.85 22.32 -18.11
C THR A 4 -21.97 21.71 -17.29
N ASN A 5 -22.59 20.64 -17.81
CA ASN A 5 -23.37 19.71 -16.98
C ASN A 5 -22.37 18.97 -16.09
N GLY A 6 -21.86 19.64 -15.05
CA GLY A 6 -20.94 19.08 -14.09
C GLY A 6 -21.72 18.41 -12.98
N TYR A 7 -22.13 17.16 -13.18
CA TYR A 7 -22.38 16.31 -12.02
C TYR A 7 -21.04 16.12 -11.30
N GLU A 8 -21.09 16.28 -9.98
CA GLU A 8 -19.89 16.34 -9.15
C GLU A 8 -19.38 14.92 -8.87
N ARG A 9 -18.05 14.75 -8.86
CA ARG A 9 -17.44 13.44 -8.57
C ARG A 9 -17.87 12.97 -7.19
N LEU A 10 -18.25 11.70 -7.10
CA LEU A 10 -18.64 11.04 -5.87
C LEU A 10 -17.65 9.92 -5.56
N TRP A 11 -17.11 9.92 -4.36
CA TRP A 11 -16.24 8.87 -3.86
C TRP A 11 -16.96 8.09 -2.78
N ALA A 12 -16.75 6.77 -2.77
CA ALA A 12 -17.32 5.89 -1.76
C ALA A 12 -16.26 4.93 -1.24
N GLY A 13 -16.24 4.73 0.06
CA GLY A 13 -15.49 3.67 0.71
C GLY A 13 -16.46 2.67 1.31
N ILE A 14 -16.27 1.40 1.01
CA ILE A 14 -17.17 0.32 1.41
C ILE A 14 -16.36 -0.72 2.16
N ASP A 15 -16.61 -0.89 3.46
CA ASP A 15 -15.94 -1.89 4.30
C ASP A 15 -16.80 -3.14 4.43
N PHE A 16 -16.36 -4.27 3.85
CA PHE A 16 -17.05 -5.57 3.90
C PHE A 16 -16.50 -6.53 4.96
N ARG A 17 -15.67 -6.08 5.91
CA ARG A 17 -15.10 -6.96 6.93
C ARG A 17 -16.15 -7.52 7.90
N GLY A 18 -17.22 -6.79 8.18
CA GLY A 18 -18.31 -7.20 9.08
C GLY A 18 -19.43 -7.98 8.39
N GLU A 19 -20.42 -8.46 9.17
CA GLU A 19 -21.63 -9.13 8.64
C GLU A 19 -22.39 -8.24 7.63
N TYR A 20 -22.45 -6.94 7.91
CA TYR A 20 -23.00 -5.92 7.02
C TYR A 20 -21.94 -4.87 6.73
N PRO A 21 -21.90 -4.35 5.49
CA PRO A 21 -20.85 -3.41 5.14
C PRO A 21 -21.11 -2.02 5.72
N GLU A 22 -20.05 -1.39 6.20
CA GLU A 22 -20.06 0.04 6.55
C GLU A 22 -19.70 0.86 5.31
N VAL A 23 -20.39 1.98 5.09
CA VAL A 23 -20.19 2.78 3.87
C VAL A 23 -19.97 4.22 4.23
N CYS A 24 -18.88 4.80 3.74
CA CYS A 24 -18.66 6.24 3.74
C CYS A 24 -18.74 6.78 2.31
N TYR A 25 -19.12 8.04 2.18
CA TYR A 25 -19.11 8.74 0.91
C TYR A 25 -18.56 10.16 1.07
N GLN A 26 -18.00 10.69 -0.01
CA GLN A 26 -17.51 12.05 -0.08
C GLN A 26 -17.84 12.66 -1.44
N THR A 27 -18.46 13.83 -1.42
CA THR A 27 -18.65 14.68 -2.61
C THR A 27 -17.52 15.70 -2.71
N ALA A 28 -17.36 16.34 -3.86
CA ALA A 28 -16.32 17.34 -4.07
C ALA A 28 -16.42 18.58 -3.14
N GLN A 29 -17.57 18.81 -2.48
CA GLN A 29 -17.79 19.95 -1.56
C GLN A 29 -17.52 19.56 -0.11
N MET A 30 -17.51 18.26 0.20
CA MET A 30 -17.29 17.75 1.55
C MET A 30 -15.81 17.80 1.90
N LYS A 31 -15.50 18.28 3.11
CA LYS A 31 -14.13 18.34 3.62
C LYS A 31 -13.59 16.96 3.96
N GLU A 32 -14.45 16.08 4.44
CA GLU A 32 -14.11 14.72 4.87
C GLU A 32 -15.23 13.74 4.48
N PRO A 33 -14.94 12.43 4.39
CA PRO A 33 -15.96 11.41 4.20
C PRO A 33 -16.97 11.37 5.36
N GLU A 34 -18.25 11.20 5.03
CA GLU A 34 -19.32 10.98 6.01
C GLU A 34 -19.90 9.57 5.88
N LEU A 35 -20.46 9.05 6.97
CA LEU A 35 -21.20 7.79 6.97
C LEU A 35 -22.43 7.90 6.06
N LEU A 36 -22.63 6.90 5.21
CA LEU A 36 -23.86 6.67 4.48
C LEU A 36 -24.74 5.70 5.29
N PRO A 37 -25.76 6.18 6.02
CA PRO A 37 -26.56 5.32 6.87
C PRO A 37 -27.38 4.34 6.01
N LEU A 38 -27.07 3.05 6.12
CA LEU A 38 -27.74 1.97 5.41
C LEU A 38 -28.17 0.88 6.38
N ASP A 39 -29.46 0.60 6.38
CA ASP A 39 -30.01 -0.54 7.12
C ASP A 39 -30.03 -1.79 6.23
N PHE A 40 -29.18 -2.78 6.48
CA PHE A 40 -29.14 -4.01 5.68
C PHE A 40 -30.10 -5.10 6.17
N GLY A 41 -30.92 -4.81 7.19
CA GLY A 41 -31.86 -5.74 7.78
C GLY A 41 -32.69 -6.51 6.75
N GLY A 42 -32.66 -7.84 6.85
CA GLY A 42 -33.44 -8.75 6.02
C GLY A 42 -32.91 -9.01 4.60
N ARG A 43 -31.70 -8.53 4.24
CA ARG A 43 -31.04 -8.87 2.98
C ARG A 43 -29.85 -9.80 3.23
N SER A 44 -29.85 -10.96 2.60
CA SER A 44 -28.70 -11.87 2.59
C SER A 44 -27.93 -11.74 1.27
N GLY A 45 -26.60 -11.68 1.38
CA GLY A 45 -25.67 -11.78 0.25
C GLY A 45 -25.11 -10.46 -0.28
N ARG A 46 -23.82 -10.50 -0.66
CA ARG A 46 -23.02 -9.37 -1.15
C ARG A 46 -23.69 -8.58 -2.27
N GLY A 47 -24.22 -9.26 -3.29
CA GLY A 47 -24.90 -8.60 -4.41
C GLY A 47 -26.15 -7.80 -4.00
N ALA A 48 -26.86 -8.20 -2.93
CA ALA A 48 -27.98 -7.44 -2.40
C ALA A 48 -27.52 -6.18 -1.65
N CYS A 49 -26.38 -6.28 -0.94
CA CYS A 49 -25.71 -5.15 -0.30
C CYS A 49 -25.23 -4.15 -1.35
N PHE A 50 -24.45 -4.57 -2.35
CA PHE A 50 -23.98 -3.69 -3.42
C PHE A 50 -25.13 -2.96 -4.14
N ARG A 51 -26.23 -3.64 -4.47
CA ARG A 51 -27.41 -2.99 -5.08
C ARG A 51 -27.99 -1.90 -4.18
N LYS A 52 -28.04 -2.14 -2.87
CA LYS A 52 -28.53 -1.16 -1.89
C LYS A 52 -27.59 0.04 -1.80
N ILE A 53 -26.29 -0.21 -1.72
CA ILE A 53 -25.25 0.82 -1.66
C ILE A 53 -25.32 1.70 -2.92
N LEU A 54 -25.29 1.10 -4.11
CA LEU A 54 -25.37 1.84 -5.36
C LEU A 54 -26.66 2.65 -5.48
N SER A 55 -27.80 2.08 -5.06
CA SER A 55 -29.08 2.80 -5.05
C SER A 55 -29.05 4.02 -4.13
N ALA A 56 -28.34 3.96 -3.01
CA ALA A 56 -28.20 5.07 -2.08
C ALA A 56 -27.22 6.13 -2.60
N LEU A 57 -26.06 5.72 -3.13
CA LEU A 57 -25.07 6.63 -3.72
C LEU A 57 -25.62 7.41 -4.93
N LYS A 58 -26.54 6.81 -5.70
CA LYS A 58 -27.23 7.47 -6.81
C LYS A 58 -28.05 8.71 -6.41
N ARG A 59 -28.30 8.92 -5.11
CA ARG A 59 -28.93 10.16 -4.60
C ARG A 59 -27.98 11.36 -4.63
N TYR A 60 -26.67 11.11 -4.70
CA TYR A 60 -25.62 12.12 -4.59
C TYR A 60 -24.82 12.30 -5.89
N GLY A 61 -24.85 11.32 -6.79
CA GLY A 61 -24.16 11.40 -8.08
C GLY A 61 -24.73 10.42 -9.10
N ARG A 62 -24.46 10.65 -10.39
CA ARG A 62 -24.80 9.67 -11.42
C ARG A 62 -23.88 8.47 -11.29
N LYS A 63 -24.35 7.30 -11.71
CA LYS A 63 -23.59 6.03 -11.65
C LYS A 63 -22.19 6.20 -12.25
N GLU A 64 -22.07 6.91 -13.36
CA GLU A 64 -20.83 7.10 -14.12
C GLU A 64 -19.83 8.03 -13.41
N ASP A 65 -20.26 8.77 -12.38
CA ASP A 65 -19.43 9.69 -11.60
C ASP A 65 -19.02 9.11 -10.23
N ILE A 66 -19.44 7.87 -9.92
CA ILE A 66 -19.15 7.17 -8.66
C ILE A 66 -17.84 6.41 -8.80
N ARG A 67 -16.84 6.76 -7.99
CA ARG A 67 -15.66 5.93 -7.76
C ARG A 67 -15.76 5.28 -6.39
N ALA A 68 -15.50 3.99 -6.30
CA ALA A 68 -15.62 3.27 -5.05
C ALA A 68 -14.38 2.42 -4.79
N ALA A 69 -13.95 2.39 -3.54
CA ALA A 69 -12.95 1.44 -3.06
C ALA A 69 -13.59 0.52 -2.03
N VAL A 70 -13.25 -0.78 -2.10
CA VAL A 70 -13.90 -1.84 -1.33
C VAL A 70 -12.85 -2.54 -0.46
N VAL A 71 -12.99 -2.42 0.87
CA VAL A 71 -12.15 -3.14 1.84
C VAL A 71 -12.65 -4.56 1.98
N LEU A 72 -11.78 -5.53 1.76
CA LEU A 72 -12.10 -6.95 1.87
C LEU A 72 -11.50 -7.56 3.15
N PRO A 73 -12.17 -8.56 3.75
CA PRO A 73 -11.60 -9.33 4.86
C PRO A 73 -10.47 -10.26 4.43
N ASP A 74 -10.52 -10.76 3.19
CA ASP A 74 -9.51 -11.62 2.58
C ASP A 74 -9.14 -11.05 1.21
N MET A 75 -7.84 -10.98 0.94
CA MET A 75 -7.26 -10.50 -0.32
C MET A 75 -6.84 -11.66 -1.24
N SER A 76 -7.43 -12.85 -1.05
CA SER A 76 -7.31 -13.97 -1.98
C SER A 76 -7.79 -13.57 -3.39
N GLU A 77 -7.14 -14.10 -4.43
CA GLU A 77 -7.50 -13.81 -5.83
C GLU A 77 -8.96 -14.21 -6.13
N GLU A 78 -9.44 -15.29 -5.51
CA GLU A 78 -10.81 -15.77 -5.63
C GLU A 78 -11.81 -14.77 -5.01
N ASP A 79 -11.56 -14.32 -3.78
CA ASP A 79 -12.45 -13.36 -3.13
C ASP A 79 -12.48 -12.02 -3.86
N ILE A 80 -11.31 -11.50 -4.25
CA ILE A 80 -11.22 -10.25 -5.02
C ILE A 80 -12.09 -10.34 -6.29
N ARG A 81 -11.96 -11.44 -7.05
CA ARG A 81 -12.76 -11.67 -8.26
C ARG A 81 -14.25 -11.73 -7.95
N GLN A 82 -14.65 -12.46 -6.92
CA GLN A 82 -16.05 -12.65 -6.59
C GLN A 82 -16.70 -11.36 -6.08
N TYR A 83 -16.03 -10.58 -5.22
CA TYR A 83 -16.52 -9.27 -4.77
C TYR A 83 -16.67 -8.28 -5.93
N LEU A 84 -15.69 -8.24 -6.84
CA LEU A 84 -15.77 -7.39 -8.04
C LEU A 84 -16.90 -7.82 -8.97
N GLN A 85 -17.10 -9.13 -9.17
CA GLN A 85 -18.20 -9.66 -9.96
C GLN A 85 -19.55 -9.26 -9.35
N ASP A 86 -19.74 -9.52 -8.06
CA ASP A 86 -20.98 -9.18 -7.34
C ASP A 86 -21.29 -7.67 -7.41
N ALA A 87 -20.26 -6.82 -7.32
CA ALA A 87 -20.39 -5.37 -7.47
C ALA A 87 -20.79 -4.98 -8.90
N CYS A 88 -20.18 -5.59 -9.92
CA CYS A 88 -20.49 -5.32 -11.33
C CYS A 88 -21.92 -5.78 -11.69
N GLU A 89 -22.33 -6.96 -11.22
CA GLU A 89 -23.70 -7.48 -11.38
C GLU A 89 -24.74 -6.59 -10.68
N ALA A 90 -24.38 -6.01 -9.52
CA ALA A 90 -25.18 -5.00 -8.84
C ALA A 90 -25.25 -3.66 -9.60
N GLY A 91 -24.35 -3.46 -10.57
CA GLY A 91 -24.34 -2.33 -11.48
C GLY A 91 -23.27 -1.29 -11.20
N PHE A 92 -22.24 -1.57 -10.41
CA PHE A 92 -21.03 -0.74 -10.38
C PHE A 92 -20.25 -0.88 -11.70
N VAL A 93 -19.40 0.11 -12.00
CA VAL A 93 -18.53 0.10 -13.19
C VAL A 93 -17.16 -0.42 -12.78
N ARG A 94 -16.62 -1.43 -13.47
CA ARG A 94 -15.39 -2.14 -13.06
C ARG A 94 -14.18 -1.21 -12.97
N GLU A 95 -14.05 -0.29 -13.92
CA GLU A 95 -12.95 0.68 -14.02
C GLU A 95 -13.01 1.75 -12.92
N GLN A 96 -14.14 1.83 -12.21
CA GLN A 96 -14.36 2.76 -11.11
C GLN A 96 -14.24 2.09 -9.74
N LEU A 97 -13.96 0.79 -9.71
CA LEU A 97 -13.79 -0.02 -8.51
C LEU A 97 -12.31 -0.27 -8.22
N GLN A 98 -11.94 0.04 -6.99
CA GLN A 98 -10.67 -0.34 -6.39
C GLN A 98 -10.94 -1.32 -5.24
N VAL A 99 -9.96 -2.16 -4.95
CA VAL A 99 -10.00 -3.13 -3.85
C VAL A 99 -8.75 -2.90 -3.03
N LEU A 100 -8.89 -2.96 -1.72
CA LEU A 100 -7.79 -2.79 -0.77
C LEU A 100 -7.97 -3.70 0.43
N GLY A 101 -6.85 -4.04 1.06
CA GLY A 101 -6.85 -4.78 2.31
C GLY A 101 -7.14 -3.89 3.52
N GLU A 102 -7.32 -4.54 4.66
CA GLU A 102 -7.54 -3.89 5.95
C GLU A 102 -6.42 -2.90 6.31
N LEU A 103 -5.16 -3.35 6.34
CA LEU A 103 -4.01 -2.49 6.69
C LEU A 103 -3.88 -1.29 5.76
N GLU A 104 -4.07 -1.50 4.45
CA GLU A 104 -4.01 -0.43 3.45
C GLU A 104 -5.08 0.63 3.70
N SER A 105 -6.28 0.23 4.12
CA SER A 105 -7.34 1.19 4.45
C SER A 105 -6.98 2.07 5.66
N VAL A 106 -6.32 1.51 6.68
CA VAL A 106 -5.83 2.28 7.83
C VAL A 106 -4.74 3.26 7.40
N VAL A 107 -3.81 2.82 6.54
CA VAL A 107 -2.76 3.69 5.99
C VAL A 107 -3.38 4.87 5.24
N HIS A 108 -4.35 4.61 4.37
CA HIS A 108 -5.06 5.66 3.65
C HIS A 108 -5.77 6.65 4.58
N PHE A 109 -6.40 6.16 5.64
CA PHE A 109 -7.02 7.02 6.64
C PHE A 109 -6.00 7.89 7.38
N VAL A 110 -4.93 7.30 7.90
CA VAL A 110 -3.89 8.00 8.70
C VAL A 110 -3.14 9.03 7.86
N MET A 111 -2.76 8.67 6.62
CA MET A 111 -1.99 9.57 5.75
C MET A 111 -2.79 10.76 5.23
N HIS A 112 -4.13 10.70 5.31
CA HIS A 112 -4.99 11.85 5.02
C HIS A 112 -5.20 12.79 6.22
N GLN A 113 -4.72 12.40 7.40
CA GLN A 113 -4.71 13.27 8.57
C GLN A 113 -3.58 14.30 8.47
N THR A 114 -3.67 15.34 9.29
CA THR A 114 -2.64 16.38 9.36
C THR A 114 -1.30 15.80 9.85
N ASN A 115 -0.18 16.36 9.37
CA ASN A 115 1.18 15.82 9.60
C ASN A 115 1.54 15.65 11.08
N ASP A 116 0.96 16.48 11.94
CA ASP A 116 1.12 16.43 13.38
C ASP A 116 0.55 15.14 14.03
N ILE A 117 -0.35 14.41 13.35
CA ILE A 117 -0.87 13.10 13.77
C ILE A 117 0.17 11.99 13.58
N TRP A 118 0.81 11.95 12.41
CA TRP A 118 1.78 10.93 12.03
C TRP A 118 3.23 11.43 12.15
N GLN A 119 3.54 12.20 13.20
CA GLN A 119 4.93 12.61 13.48
C GLN A 119 5.80 11.46 13.99
N GLN A 120 5.21 10.60 14.80
CA GLN A 120 5.83 9.42 15.36
C GLN A 120 4.93 8.22 15.01
N GLN A 121 5.03 7.11 15.75
CA GLN A 121 4.13 6.00 15.51
C GLN A 121 2.68 6.39 15.81
N VAL A 122 1.78 5.86 14.99
CA VAL A 122 0.33 5.95 15.15
C VAL A 122 -0.20 4.56 15.45
N TRP A 123 -1.09 4.45 16.43
CA TRP A 123 -1.72 3.19 16.79
C TRP A 123 -3.21 3.25 16.52
N LEU A 124 -3.77 2.18 15.94
CA LEU A 124 -5.20 1.92 15.87
C LEU A 124 -5.51 0.76 16.82
N LEU A 125 -6.39 1.00 17.79
CA LEU A 125 -6.87 -0.01 18.75
C LEU A 125 -8.36 -0.28 18.48
N GLU A 126 -8.66 -1.44 17.93
CA GLU A 126 -10.01 -1.91 17.66
C GLU A 126 -10.46 -2.82 18.81
N PHE A 127 -11.42 -2.35 19.61
CA PHE A 127 -11.89 -3.06 20.80
C PHE A 127 -12.94 -4.09 20.40
N ASP A 128 -12.69 -5.34 20.78
CA ASP A 128 -13.67 -6.42 20.82
C ASP A 128 -13.94 -6.82 22.28
N THR A 129 -14.82 -7.80 22.49
CA THR A 129 -15.33 -8.26 23.77
C THR A 129 -14.21 -8.67 24.72
N ASP A 130 -13.26 -9.49 24.26
CA ASP A 130 -12.18 -10.05 25.10
C ASP A 130 -10.78 -9.56 24.70
N GLU A 131 -10.64 -8.99 23.51
CA GLU A 131 -9.36 -8.54 22.99
C GLU A 131 -9.42 -7.15 22.37
N VAL A 132 -8.23 -6.59 22.13
CA VAL A 132 -8.03 -5.37 21.38
C VAL A 132 -7.06 -5.68 20.24
N LYS A 133 -7.53 -5.55 19.00
CA LYS A 133 -6.67 -5.62 17.82
C LYS A 133 -5.91 -4.31 17.70
N ALA A 134 -4.59 -4.39 17.73
CA ALA A 134 -3.70 -3.24 17.80
C ALA A 134 -2.78 -3.20 16.58
N THR A 135 -3.03 -2.24 15.70
CA THR A 135 -2.23 -2.01 14.48
C THR A 135 -1.37 -0.77 14.68
N SER A 136 -0.09 -0.87 14.34
CA SER A 136 0.85 0.27 14.42
C SER A 136 1.35 0.67 13.03
N LEU A 137 1.47 1.99 12.83
CA LEU A 137 1.94 2.59 11.60
C LEU A 137 3.09 3.56 11.90
N GLN A 138 4.12 3.51 11.06
CA GLN A 138 5.26 4.41 11.12
C GLN A 138 5.53 5.00 9.73
N VAL A 139 5.81 6.30 9.69
CA VAL A 139 6.10 7.02 8.46
C VAL A 139 7.57 7.43 8.43
N ASN A 140 8.34 6.88 7.49
CA ASN A 140 9.68 7.36 7.18
C ASN A 140 9.58 8.54 6.21
N LYS A 141 9.89 9.73 6.73
CA LYS A 141 9.81 11.01 5.99
C LYS A 141 11.11 11.38 5.27
N ARG A 142 12.16 10.56 5.37
CA ARG A 142 13.48 10.84 4.77
C ARG A 142 13.51 10.51 3.28
N THR A 143 12.57 9.72 2.80
CA THR A 143 12.44 9.31 1.40
C THR A 143 11.43 10.18 0.66
N THR A 144 11.52 10.19 -0.66
CA THR A 144 10.51 10.83 -1.52
C THR A 144 10.13 9.84 -2.64
N PRO A 145 8.92 9.25 -2.61
CA PRO A 145 7.82 9.49 -1.66
C PRO A 145 8.12 8.99 -0.24
N MET A 146 7.39 9.51 0.76
CA MET A 146 7.50 9.04 2.15
C MET A 146 7.12 7.56 2.22
N LEU A 147 7.81 6.75 3.01
CA LEU A 147 7.45 5.34 3.19
C LEU A 147 6.56 5.16 4.40
N VAL A 148 5.45 4.44 4.23
CA VAL A 148 4.58 4.04 5.33
C VAL A 148 4.76 2.55 5.55
N GLN A 149 5.15 2.20 6.76
CA GLN A 149 5.24 0.82 7.23
C GLN A 149 4.10 0.60 8.21
N ALA A 150 3.26 -0.42 7.95
CA ALA A 150 2.30 -0.92 8.92
C ALA A 150 2.80 -2.27 9.42
N GLN A 151 2.80 -2.45 10.74
CA GLN A 151 3.12 -3.75 11.34
C GLN A 151 1.88 -4.65 11.30
N GLU A 152 2.10 -5.96 11.22
CA GLU A 152 1.03 -6.94 11.37
C GLU A 152 0.24 -6.71 12.67
N PRO A 153 -1.10 -6.81 12.65
CA PRO A 153 -1.92 -6.53 13.83
C PRO A 153 -1.55 -7.45 15.00
N GLU A 154 -1.40 -6.85 16.17
CA GLU A 154 -1.25 -7.58 17.42
C GLU A 154 -2.60 -7.76 18.09
N TYR A 155 -2.85 -8.92 18.69
CA TYR A 155 -4.07 -9.17 19.45
C TYR A 155 -3.75 -9.10 20.94
N TRP A 156 -4.22 -8.03 21.59
CA TRP A 156 -4.05 -7.84 23.03
C TRP A 156 -5.21 -8.47 23.76
N HIS A 157 -5.00 -9.68 24.30
CA HIS A 157 -6.00 -10.35 25.12
C HIS A 157 -6.08 -9.66 26.49
N VAL A 158 -7.14 -8.88 26.70
CA VAL A 158 -7.34 -8.05 27.90
C VAL A 158 -8.54 -8.50 28.74
N GLY A 159 -9.27 -9.53 28.29
CA GLY A 159 -10.48 -10.02 28.95
C GLY A 159 -11.68 -9.09 28.78
N SER A 160 -12.86 -9.55 29.18
CA SER A 160 -14.08 -8.74 29.07
C SER A 160 -14.23 -7.72 30.20
N LEU A 161 -15.07 -6.70 29.99
CA LEU A 161 -15.44 -5.74 31.04
C LEU A 161 -16.12 -6.41 32.25
N LEU A 162 -16.74 -7.59 32.06
CA LEU A 162 -17.41 -8.34 33.12
C LEU A 162 -16.44 -9.05 34.07
N GLU A 163 -15.24 -9.39 33.58
CA GLU A 163 -14.18 -10.04 34.37
C GLU A 163 -13.46 -9.05 35.31
N GLY A 164 -13.66 -7.75 35.12
CA GLY A 164 -13.25 -6.68 36.04
C GLY A 164 -11.77 -6.28 36.00
N ASN A 165 -10.93 -6.95 35.22
CA ASN A 165 -9.50 -6.68 35.11
C ASN A 165 -9.06 -6.08 33.76
N ARG A 166 -10.00 -5.84 32.83
CA ARG A 166 -9.72 -5.32 31.48
C ARG A 166 -8.94 -4.00 31.48
N ASP A 167 -9.28 -3.06 32.36
CA ASP A 167 -8.57 -1.78 32.47
C ASP A 167 -7.10 -1.94 32.89
N GLU A 168 -6.82 -2.88 33.77
CA GLU A 168 -5.47 -3.12 34.29
C GLU A 168 -4.60 -3.77 33.22
N GLN A 169 -5.13 -4.80 32.55
CA GLN A 169 -4.43 -5.49 31.47
C GLN A 169 -4.17 -4.57 30.27
N LEU A 170 -5.16 -3.75 29.88
CA LEU A 170 -5.01 -2.80 28.80
C LEU A 170 -3.98 -1.72 29.13
N ALA A 171 -3.99 -1.18 30.35
CA ALA A 171 -2.98 -0.21 30.79
C ALA A 171 -1.56 -0.81 30.76
N ASP A 172 -1.39 -2.05 31.21
CA ASP A 172 -0.09 -2.74 31.18
C ASP A 172 0.40 -2.98 29.73
N MET A 173 -0.49 -3.38 28.82
CA MET A 173 -0.19 -3.53 27.40
C MET A 173 0.20 -2.19 26.76
N ALA A 174 -0.58 -1.14 26.99
CA ALA A 174 -0.27 0.20 26.50
C ALA A 174 1.08 0.70 27.02
N LYS A 175 1.36 0.53 28.31
CA LYS A 175 2.65 0.92 28.91
C LYS A 175 3.82 0.18 28.29
N LYS A 176 3.69 -1.14 28.09
CA LYS A 176 4.73 -1.98 27.49
C LYS A 176 5.03 -1.58 26.04
N ARG A 177 4.00 -1.26 25.24
CA ARG A 177 4.15 -0.93 23.81
C ARG A 177 4.54 0.52 23.60
N PHE A 178 3.85 1.45 24.25
CA PHE A 178 4.07 2.88 24.06
C PHE A 178 5.27 3.43 24.84
N GLY A 179 5.87 2.63 25.74
CA GLY A 179 7.15 2.93 26.36
C GLY A 179 8.36 2.56 25.50
N ARG A 180 8.20 1.65 24.52
CA ARG A 180 9.29 1.23 23.61
C ARG A 180 9.46 2.19 22.43
N TYR A 181 8.37 2.79 21.99
CA TYR A 181 8.33 3.63 20.79
C TYR A 181 7.74 4.99 21.12
N GLN A 182 8.21 6.03 20.43
CA GLN A 182 7.53 7.32 20.48
C GLN A 182 6.20 7.20 19.73
N VAL A 183 5.11 7.58 20.39
CA VAL A 183 3.75 7.52 19.83
C VAL A 183 3.20 8.94 19.78
N SER A 184 2.70 9.38 18.63
CA SER A 184 2.11 10.72 18.47
C SER A 184 0.58 10.69 18.59
N ALA A 185 -0.06 9.65 18.08
CA ALA A 185 -1.51 9.52 18.08
C ALA A 185 -2.00 8.07 18.28
N VAL A 186 -3.17 7.94 18.90
CA VAL A 186 -3.88 6.67 19.08
C VAL A 186 -5.33 6.86 18.64
N PHE A 187 -5.80 6.02 17.73
CA PHE A 187 -7.20 5.92 17.31
C PHE A 187 -7.84 4.72 18.02
N LEU A 188 -9.02 4.92 18.57
CA LEU A 188 -9.78 3.89 19.28
C LEU A 188 -11.11 3.69 18.57
N THR A 189 -11.49 2.44 18.30
CA THR A 189 -12.80 2.05 17.75
C THR A 189 -13.39 0.89 18.56
N GLY A 190 -14.71 0.68 18.48
CA GLY A 190 -15.42 -0.39 19.21
C GLY A 190 -15.61 -0.11 20.71
N THR A 191 -15.36 1.12 21.18
CA THR A 191 -15.47 1.48 22.59
C THR A 191 -15.86 2.95 22.76
N ASP A 192 -16.53 3.27 23.89
CA ASP A 192 -16.71 4.64 24.35
C ASP A 192 -15.50 5.15 25.18
N PHE A 193 -14.59 4.23 25.51
CA PHE A 193 -13.39 4.44 26.33
C PHE A 193 -13.67 5.29 27.59
N ASN A 194 -14.79 5.04 28.25
CA ASN A 194 -15.28 5.89 29.33
C ASN A 194 -14.39 5.85 30.59
N ALA A 195 -14.44 6.91 31.39
CA ALA A 195 -13.57 7.06 32.57
C ALA A 195 -13.91 6.15 33.76
N ARG A 196 -15.11 5.55 33.76
CA ARG A 196 -15.52 4.61 34.82
C ARG A 196 -14.85 3.25 34.60
N ASP A 197 -14.87 2.78 33.37
CA ASP A 197 -14.40 1.43 33.02
C ASP A 197 -12.91 1.41 32.65
N TYR A 198 -12.34 2.52 32.16
CA TYR A 198 -10.97 2.59 31.65
C TYR A 198 -10.08 3.64 32.34
N ARG A 199 -10.15 3.74 33.67
CA ARG A 199 -9.43 4.80 34.40
C ARG A 199 -7.91 4.73 34.21
N LYS A 200 -7.30 3.56 34.44
CA LYS A 200 -5.84 3.36 34.35
C LYS A 200 -5.37 3.42 32.90
N SER A 201 -6.12 2.79 31.99
CA SER A 201 -5.82 2.79 30.57
C SER A 201 -5.82 4.20 30.00
N ARG A 202 -6.76 5.06 30.43
CA ARG A 202 -6.79 6.47 30.02
C ARG A 202 -5.56 7.23 30.49
N GLU A 203 -5.12 7.03 31.74
CA GLU A 203 -3.91 7.67 32.26
C GLU A 203 -2.68 7.30 31.41
N GLU A 204 -2.54 6.04 31.00
CA GLU A 204 -1.42 5.57 30.19
C GLU A 204 -1.53 5.95 28.70
N ILE A 205 -2.65 5.62 28.05
CA ILE A 205 -2.87 5.81 26.61
C ILE A 205 -2.88 7.31 26.25
N CYS A 206 -3.49 8.16 27.09
CA CYS A 206 -3.58 9.59 26.82
C CYS A 206 -2.34 10.39 27.26
N PHE A 207 -1.37 9.76 27.94
CA PHE A 207 -0.21 10.48 28.44
C PHE A 207 0.65 11.05 27.30
N ARG A 208 0.61 12.39 27.12
CA ARG A 208 1.35 13.14 26.08
C ARG A 208 1.07 12.70 24.64
N ARG A 209 -0.09 12.09 24.39
CA ARG A 209 -0.51 11.57 23.08
C ARG A 209 -1.86 12.16 22.70
N ARG A 210 -2.10 12.31 21.40
CA ARG A 210 -3.44 12.64 20.91
C ARG A 210 -4.25 11.35 20.80
N VAL A 211 -5.43 11.33 21.38
CA VAL A 211 -6.29 10.15 21.38
C VAL A 211 -7.63 10.52 20.78
N PHE A 212 -8.07 9.74 19.79
CA PHE A 212 -9.29 9.96 19.04
C PHE A 212 -10.19 8.74 19.14
N LEU A 213 -11.47 8.96 19.44
CA LEU A 213 -12.50 7.97 19.19
C LEU A 213 -12.87 8.11 17.71
N GLY A 214 -12.59 7.08 16.92
CA GLY A 214 -12.78 7.07 15.48
C GLY A 214 -13.69 5.93 15.08
N GLU A 215 -14.74 6.24 14.34
CA GLU A 215 -15.63 5.24 13.78
C GLU A 215 -15.42 5.10 12.26
N GLN A 216 -15.72 3.91 11.72
CA GLN A 216 -15.66 3.58 10.30
C GLN A 216 -14.31 3.95 9.64
N ILE A 217 -13.21 3.79 10.38
CA ILE A 217 -11.85 4.18 9.94
C ILE A 217 -11.50 3.54 8.59
N HIS A 218 -11.86 2.28 8.39
CA HIS A 218 -11.57 1.52 7.18
C HIS A 218 -12.41 2.01 6.00
N ALA A 219 -13.71 2.22 6.18
CA ALA A 219 -14.57 2.81 5.14
C ALA A 219 -14.13 4.25 4.79
N ARG A 220 -13.71 5.06 5.77
CA ARG A 220 -13.14 6.39 5.52
C ARG A 220 -11.84 6.31 4.72
N GLY A 221 -10.93 5.41 5.09
CA GLY A 221 -9.67 5.18 4.38
C GLY A 221 -9.89 4.73 2.92
N ALA A 222 -10.82 3.81 2.70
CA ALA A 222 -11.24 3.41 1.36
C ALA A 222 -11.84 4.60 0.57
N CYS A 223 -12.67 5.44 1.20
CA CYS A 223 -13.25 6.60 0.55
C CYS A 223 -12.17 7.61 0.11
N VAL A 224 -11.13 7.80 0.92
CA VAL A 224 -9.96 8.62 0.56
C VAL A 224 -9.22 8.02 -0.65
N LEU A 225 -8.96 6.71 -0.67
CA LEU A 225 -8.31 6.05 -1.80
C LEU A 225 -9.10 6.26 -3.11
N ALA A 226 -10.43 6.08 -3.06
CA ALA A 226 -11.29 6.34 -4.21
C ALA A 226 -11.19 7.81 -4.71
N GLY A 227 -10.98 8.73 -3.77
CA GLY A 227 -10.76 10.17 -3.97
C GLY A 227 -9.47 10.52 -4.71
N ASP A 228 -8.37 9.87 -4.33
CA ASP A 228 -7.03 10.16 -4.84
C ASP A 228 -6.87 9.81 -6.32
N GLY A 229 -7.54 8.75 -6.78
CA GLY A 229 -7.44 8.26 -8.16
C GLY A 229 -6.00 7.93 -8.56
N GLU A 230 -5.59 8.31 -9.77
CA GLU A 230 -4.23 8.08 -10.31
C GLU A 230 -3.22 9.16 -9.90
N LYS A 231 -3.56 10.06 -8.97
CA LYS A 231 -2.60 11.08 -8.53
C LYS A 231 -1.41 10.39 -7.85
N ARG A 232 -0.20 10.89 -8.15
CA ARG A 232 1.01 10.48 -7.42
C ARG A 232 0.84 10.83 -5.94
N LYS A 233 0.69 9.81 -5.10
CA LYS A 233 0.60 9.95 -3.65
C LYS A 233 1.94 10.48 -3.12
N PRO A 234 1.95 11.36 -2.10
CA PRO A 234 3.19 11.83 -1.48
C PRO A 234 3.86 10.75 -0.61
N TYR A 235 3.24 9.58 -0.51
CA TYR A 235 3.71 8.43 0.24
C TYR A 235 3.51 7.12 -0.54
N LEU A 236 4.22 6.09 -0.13
CA LEU A 236 4.12 4.73 -0.60
C LEU A 236 3.89 3.83 0.63
N PHE A 237 2.86 2.98 0.57
CA PHE A 237 2.63 1.96 1.58
C PHE A 237 3.43 0.71 1.22
N LEU A 238 4.27 0.24 2.15
CA LEU A 238 5.01 -0.99 2.00
C LEU A 238 4.20 -2.16 2.56
N ASN A 239 3.65 -2.99 1.68
CA ASN A 239 3.09 -4.30 2.03
C ASN A 239 3.95 -5.42 1.42
N GLU A 240 3.63 -6.67 1.70
CA GLU A 240 4.34 -7.85 1.17
C GLU A 240 4.35 -7.93 -0.37
N GLN A 241 3.42 -7.22 -1.01
CA GLN A 241 3.30 -7.15 -2.47
C GLN A 241 4.13 -6.00 -3.08
N THR A 242 4.64 -5.08 -2.26
CA THR A 242 5.34 -3.90 -2.73
C THR A 242 6.80 -4.21 -3.04
N LEU A 243 7.23 -3.93 -4.27
CA LEU A 243 8.64 -4.01 -4.62
C LEU A 243 9.43 -2.91 -3.90
N LEU A 244 10.40 -3.30 -3.07
CA LEU A 244 11.21 -2.35 -2.27
C LEU A 244 12.44 -1.80 -3.01
N TYR A 245 12.80 -2.38 -4.15
CA TYR A 245 14.05 -2.10 -4.83
C TYR A 245 13.83 -1.38 -6.16
N ASN A 246 14.54 -0.27 -6.36
CA ASN A 246 14.69 0.30 -7.69
C ASN A 246 15.73 -0.54 -8.43
N VAL A 247 15.38 -1.03 -9.61
CA VAL A 247 16.30 -1.77 -10.47
C VAL A 247 16.84 -0.80 -11.51
N GLY A 248 18.13 -0.53 -11.41
CA GLY A 248 18.88 0.28 -12.35
C GLY A 248 19.87 -0.55 -13.15
N ILE A 249 20.27 -0.04 -14.31
CA ILE A 249 21.37 -0.57 -15.11
C ILE A 249 22.40 0.52 -15.38
N ARG A 250 23.68 0.19 -15.26
CA ARG A 250 24.76 1.10 -15.64
C ARG A 250 24.68 1.35 -17.14
N SER A 251 24.57 2.61 -17.52
CA SER A 251 24.41 3.06 -18.90
C SER A 251 25.23 4.31 -19.17
N SER A 252 25.38 4.67 -20.45
CA SER A 252 26.03 5.93 -20.85
C SER A 252 25.10 6.70 -21.78
N ARG A 253 24.94 8.00 -21.51
CA ARG A 253 24.18 8.92 -22.38
C ARG A 253 24.98 10.19 -22.61
N ALA A 254 25.21 10.52 -23.88
CA ALA A 254 26.03 11.67 -24.29
C ALA A 254 27.43 11.69 -23.62
N GLY A 255 28.05 10.52 -23.48
CA GLY A 255 29.39 10.35 -22.90
C GLY A 255 29.46 10.46 -21.37
N LYS A 256 28.32 10.52 -20.68
CA LYS A 256 28.26 10.49 -19.20
C LYS A 256 27.70 9.16 -18.76
N GLU A 257 28.38 8.51 -17.83
CA GLU A 257 27.85 7.34 -17.13
C GLU A 257 26.72 7.75 -16.18
N LEU A 258 25.65 6.96 -16.17
CA LEU A 258 24.52 7.11 -15.28
C LEU A 258 23.84 5.76 -15.05
N ILE A 259 23.10 5.67 -13.95
CA ILE A 259 22.21 4.53 -13.69
C ILE A 259 20.86 4.85 -14.34
N HIS A 260 20.48 4.07 -15.34
CA HIS A 260 19.15 4.15 -15.93
C HIS A 260 18.20 3.24 -15.14
N THR A 261 17.15 3.79 -14.56
CA THR A 261 16.12 3.03 -13.84
C THR A 261 15.26 2.24 -14.83
N LEU A 262 15.32 0.92 -14.74
CA LEU A 262 14.48 -0.02 -15.49
C LEU A 262 13.17 -0.29 -14.77
N VAL A 263 13.23 -0.48 -13.44
CA VAL A 263 12.04 -0.71 -12.59
C VAL A 263 12.09 0.26 -11.42
N SER A 264 10.99 0.95 -11.17
CA SER A 264 10.84 1.81 -9.99
C SER A 264 10.24 1.00 -8.84
N ALA A 265 10.81 1.16 -7.64
CA ALA A 265 10.21 0.59 -6.44
C ALA A 265 8.83 1.20 -6.15
N GLY A 266 8.01 0.46 -5.41
CA GLY A 266 6.67 0.87 -4.99
C GLY A 266 5.52 0.38 -5.86
N CYS A 267 5.81 -0.31 -6.95
CA CYS A 267 4.81 -1.08 -7.68
C CYS A 267 4.60 -2.47 -7.05
N SER A 268 3.50 -3.12 -7.45
CA SER A 268 3.27 -4.53 -7.14
C SER A 268 4.31 -5.39 -7.87
N TRP A 269 5.11 -6.18 -7.16
CA TRP A 269 6.22 -6.94 -7.79
C TRP A 269 5.73 -7.90 -8.89
N TYR A 270 4.54 -8.49 -8.73
CA TYR A 270 3.96 -9.43 -9.70
C TYR A 270 3.41 -8.77 -10.97
N GLU A 271 3.24 -7.44 -10.97
CA GLU A 271 2.80 -6.69 -12.16
C GLU A 271 3.99 -6.21 -13.01
N VAL A 272 5.22 -6.36 -12.51
CA VAL A 272 6.43 -5.89 -13.20
C VAL A 272 6.69 -6.76 -14.43
N GLN A 273 6.51 -6.14 -15.61
CA GLN A 273 6.88 -6.68 -16.92
C GLN A 273 7.59 -5.58 -17.72
N GLU A 274 8.80 -5.23 -17.29
CA GLU A 274 9.56 -4.13 -17.89
C GLU A 274 10.52 -4.67 -18.95
N SER A 275 10.70 -3.90 -20.03
CA SER A 275 11.67 -4.23 -21.06
C SER A 275 12.36 -2.98 -21.60
N CYS A 276 13.63 -3.13 -21.96
CA CYS A 276 14.46 -2.03 -22.47
C CYS A 276 15.42 -2.54 -23.55
N GLU A 277 15.39 -1.89 -24.71
CA GLU A 277 16.42 -2.08 -25.74
C GLU A 277 17.63 -1.17 -25.47
N MET A 278 18.83 -1.73 -25.59
CA MET A 278 20.07 -0.99 -25.37
C MET A 278 21.18 -1.42 -26.32
N ILE A 279 22.19 -0.57 -26.48
CA ILE A 279 23.38 -0.86 -27.30
C ILE A 279 24.55 -1.14 -26.38
N LEU A 280 25.23 -2.27 -26.61
CA LEU A 280 26.44 -2.64 -25.90
C LEU A 280 27.65 -1.87 -26.44
N LEU A 281 28.35 -1.16 -25.56
CA LEU A 281 29.50 -0.29 -25.90
C LEU A 281 30.86 -0.88 -25.50
N GLY A 282 30.95 -2.13 -25.06
CA GLY A 282 32.22 -2.67 -24.61
C GLY A 282 32.18 -4.14 -24.26
N GLU A 283 32.73 -4.46 -23.09
CA GLU A 283 32.71 -5.80 -22.50
C GLU A 283 31.27 -6.38 -22.52
N PRO A 284 31.09 -7.69 -22.77
CA PRO A 284 29.80 -8.36 -22.74
C PRO A 284 29.29 -8.56 -21.30
N LEU A 285 29.32 -7.50 -20.49
CA LEU A 285 28.90 -7.48 -19.09
C LEU A 285 27.87 -6.38 -18.90
N LEU A 286 26.67 -6.76 -18.45
CA LEU A 286 25.68 -5.82 -17.97
C LEU A 286 25.79 -5.71 -16.45
N GLU A 287 25.80 -4.49 -15.93
CA GLU A 287 25.86 -4.23 -14.50
C GLU A 287 24.54 -3.61 -14.02
N PHE A 288 23.90 -4.30 -13.10
CA PHE A 288 22.66 -3.92 -12.46
C PHE A 288 22.94 -3.32 -11.07
N SER A 289 22.10 -2.36 -10.69
CA SER A 289 22.12 -1.70 -9.40
C SER A 289 20.74 -1.84 -8.77
N PHE A 290 20.69 -2.42 -7.56
CA PHE A 290 19.47 -2.60 -6.80
C PHE A 290 19.50 -1.67 -5.59
N GLN A 291 18.76 -0.58 -5.65
CA GLN A 291 18.71 0.41 -4.56
C GLN A 291 17.44 0.20 -3.73
N SER A 292 17.61 -0.20 -2.47
CA SER A 292 16.50 -0.31 -1.52
C SER A 292 15.91 1.07 -1.23
N MET A 293 14.57 1.13 -1.16
CA MET A 293 13.82 2.30 -0.71
C MET A 293 14.02 2.57 0.79
N LEU A 294 14.40 1.56 1.57
CA LEU A 294 14.63 1.69 3.01
C LEU A 294 15.95 2.43 3.34
N GLY A 295 16.81 2.65 2.35
CA GLY A 295 18.16 3.17 2.52
C GLY A 295 19.20 2.08 2.25
N GLY A 296 20.44 2.31 2.67
CA GLY A 296 21.54 1.39 2.45
C GLY A 296 22.29 1.63 1.12
N GLU A 297 23.44 0.96 1.00
CA GLU A 297 24.24 0.99 -0.23
C GLU A 297 23.57 0.13 -1.31
N PRO A 298 23.63 0.54 -2.59
CA PRO A 298 23.04 -0.25 -3.67
C PRO A 298 23.76 -1.59 -3.81
N HIS A 299 22.98 -2.68 -3.88
CA HIS A 299 23.52 -3.98 -4.26
C HIS A 299 23.86 -3.96 -5.76
N LEU A 300 25.13 -4.17 -6.10
CA LEU A 300 25.61 -4.19 -7.48
C LEU A 300 25.82 -5.62 -7.93
N ALA A 301 25.24 -5.99 -9.07
CA ALA A 301 25.38 -7.34 -9.63
C ALA A 301 25.64 -7.29 -11.14
N GLY A 302 26.36 -8.28 -11.66
CA GLY A 302 26.76 -8.35 -13.06
C GLY A 302 26.18 -9.58 -13.76
N LEU A 303 25.81 -9.43 -15.04
CA LEU A 303 25.44 -10.52 -15.93
C LEU A 303 26.40 -10.57 -17.13
N MET A 304 27.23 -11.60 -17.17
CA MET A 304 28.17 -11.85 -18.26
C MET A 304 27.48 -12.60 -19.41
N LEU A 305 27.50 -12.01 -20.61
CA LEU A 305 26.89 -12.54 -21.84
C LEU A 305 27.84 -13.52 -22.54
N ASN A 306 28.13 -14.63 -21.85
CA ASN A 306 29.05 -15.66 -22.34
C ASN A 306 28.61 -16.21 -23.70
N GLY A 307 29.54 -16.25 -24.67
CA GLY A 307 29.27 -16.74 -26.02
C GLY A 307 28.70 -15.69 -26.99
N LEU A 308 28.53 -14.44 -26.57
CA LEU A 308 28.12 -13.35 -27.45
C LEU A 308 29.10 -13.19 -28.63
N PRO A 309 28.63 -13.12 -29.89
CA PRO A 309 29.50 -12.93 -31.04
C PRO A 309 30.31 -11.63 -30.95
N LYS A 310 31.59 -11.70 -31.31
CA LYS A 310 32.44 -10.50 -31.38
C LYS A 310 32.02 -9.64 -32.57
N ARG A 311 31.62 -8.39 -32.28
CA ARG A 311 31.26 -7.37 -33.26
C ARG A 311 31.95 -6.05 -32.89
N PRO A 312 32.08 -5.08 -33.82
CA PRO A 312 32.53 -3.74 -33.48
C PRO A 312 31.70 -3.11 -32.36
N GLU A 313 32.32 -2.20 -31.62
CA GLU A 313 31.63 -1.45 -30.56
C GLU A 313 30.37 -0.74 -31.10
N GLY A 314 29.28 -0.76 -30.33
CA GLY A 314 28.04 -0.10 -30.72
C GLY A 314 27.20 -0.84 -31.75
N THR A 315 27.58 -2.07 -32.13
CA THR A 315 26.89 -2.88 -33.14
C THR A 315 26.24 -4.14 -32.59
N THR A 316 25.96 -4.14 -31.28
CA THR A 316 25.16 -5.17 -30.60
C THR A 316 24.03 -4.49 -29.85
N ARG A 317 22.79 -4.73 -30.31
CA ARG A 317 21.57 -4.33 -29.63
C ARG A 317 21.08 -5.49 -28.78
N LEU A 318 20.77 -5.20 -27.53
CA LEU A 318 20.27 -6.15 -26.55
C LEU A 318 18.84 -5.76 -26.16
N LEU A 319 17.99 -6.76 -25.96
CA LEU A 319 16.72 -6.61 -25.27
C LEU A 319 16.89 -7.12 -23.83
N VAL A 320 16.70 -6.25 -22.85
CA VAL A 320 16.70 -6.61 -21.44
C VAL A 320 15.26 -6.65 -20.96
N GLU A 321 14.82 -7.77 -20.43
CA GLU A 321 13.49 -8.02 -19.88
C GLU A 321 13.59 -8.34 -18.41
N ILE A 322 12.76 -7.71 -17.59
CA ILE A 322 12.78 -7.82 -16.13
C ILE A 322 11.40 -8.19 -15.62
N HIS A 323 11.37 -9.21 -14.77
CA HIS A 323 10.20 -9.64 -14.01
C HIS A 323 10.60 -10.11 -12.62
N PHE A 324 9.63 -10.28 -11.74
CA PHE A 324 9.85 -10.74 -10.37
C PHE A 324 9.01 -11.99 -10.09
N SER A 325 9.66 -13.05 -9.59
CA SER A 325 8.99 -14.27 -9.11
C SER A 325 8.69 -14.24 -7.60
N GLY A 326 9.16 -13.20 -6.92
CA GLY A 326 8.82 -12.84 -5.56
C GLY A 326 9.32 -11.44 -5.23
N PRO A 327 8.96 -10.87 -4.06
CA PRO A 327 9.30 -9.48 -3.71
C PRO A 327 10.81 -9.20 -3.63
N ARG A 328 11.64 -10.25 -3.55
CA ARG A 328 13.10 -10.20 -3.41
C ARG A 328 13.85 -11.01 -4.47
N GLN A 329 13.15 -11.44 -5.53
CA GLN A 329 13.71 -12.31 -6.55
C GLN A 329 13.51 -11.65 -7.92
N CYS A 330 14.54 -10.94 -8.37
CA CYS A 330 14.54 -10.27 -9.67
C CYS A 330 15.06 -11.24 -10.74
N GLU A 331 14.29 -11.47 -11.79
CA GLU A 331 14.67 -12.31 -12.92
C GLU A 331 14.91 -11.43 -14.14
N VAL A 332 16.11 -11.53 -14.68
CA VAL A 332 16.55 -10.76 -15.85
C VAL A 332 16.80 -11.72 -17.00
N GLN A 333 16.20 -11.43 -18.14
CA GLN A 333 16.50 -12.07 -19.43
C GLN A 333 17.13 -11.04 -20.36
N VAL A 334 18.23 -11.39 -21.00
CA VAL A 334 18.91 -10.56 -22.00
C VAL A 334 18.96 -11.32 -23.30
N SER A 335 18.48 -10.74 -24.39
CA SER A 335 18.47 -11.35 -25.73
C SER A 335 19.29 -10.53 -26.72
N ASP A 336 20.14 -11.17 -27.53
CA ASP A 336 20.88 -10.49 -28.60
C ASP A 336 20.00 -10.25 -29.82
N LEU A 337 19.65 -8.99 -30.06
CA LEU A 337 18.87 -8.57 -31.22
C LEU A 337 19.73 -8.25 -32.45
N GLY A 338 21.05 -8.38 -32.36
CA GLY A 338 21.97 -7.99 -33.42
C GLY A 338 21.96 -6.48 -33.67
N PHE A 339 22.10 -6.06 -34.92
CA PHE A 339 22.06 -4.67 -35.37
C PHE A 339 21.50 -4.61 -36.80
N GLY A 340 20.28 -5.11 -36.93
CA GLY A 340 19.60 -5.25 -38.22
C GLY A 340 20.33 -6.25 -39.13
N GLU A 341 20.33 -5.97 -40.43
CA GLU A 341 20.95 -6.84 -41.44
C GLU A 341 22.49 -6.81 -41.41
N ILE A 342 23.08 -5.75 -40.84
CA ILE A 342 24.54 -5.57 -40.79
C ILE A 342 25.16 -6.62 -39.87
N TYR A 343 24.51 -6.88 -38.74
CA TYR A 343 24.89 -7.91 -37.79
C TYR A 343 23.64 -8.63 -37.32
N PRO A 344 23.31 -9.82 -37.85
CA PRO A 344 22.07 -10.50 -37.48
C PRO A 344 22.08 -10.89 -35.99
N ALA A 345 20.88 -11.02 -35.43
CA ALA A 345 20.66 -11.61 -34.10
C ALA A 345 21.30 -13.00 -34.04
N SER A 346 21.89 -13.35 -32.89
CA SER A 346 22.50 -14.68 -32.69
C SER A 346 21.53 -15.72 -32.13
N ASP A 347 20.28 -15.32 -31.86
CA ASP A 347 19.27 -16.11 -31.13
C ASP A 347 19.72 -16.56 -29.72
N LEU A 348 20.83 -16.00 -29.22
CA LEU A 348 21.30 -16.24 -27.87
C LEU A 348 20.53 -15.37 -26.88
N TYR A 349 20.23 -15.96 -25.73
CA TYR A 349 19.72 -15.27 -24.57
C TYR A 349 20.40 -15.76 -23.30
N TRP A 350 20.47 -14.88 -22.31
CA TRP A 350 21.03 -15.14 -20.99
C TRP A 350 19.97 -14.86 -19.94
N LYS A 351 19.92 -15.69 -18.90
CA LYS A 351 19.02 -15.53 -17.76
C LYS A 351 19.82 -15.50 -16.49
N GLU A 352 19.45 -14.61 -15.59
CA GLU A 352 20.03 -14.54 -14.25
C GLU A 352 18.94 -14.19 -13.24
N THR A 353 19.07 -14.76 -12.04
CA THR A 353 18.17 -14.48 -10.93
C THR A 353 18.96 -13.84 -9.80
N PHE A 354 18.62 -12.59 -9.48
CA PHE A 354 19.23 -11.85 -8.38
C PHE A 354 18.35 -11.93 -7.15
N LEU A 355 18.92 -12.43 -6.05
CA LEU A 355 18.28 -12.47 -4.73
C LEU A 355 18.65 -11.21 -3.96
N LEU A 356 17.65 -10.46 -3.50
CA LEU A 356 17.81 -9.19 -2.80
C LEU A 356 17.69 -9.44 -1.30
N GLU A 357 18.75 -9.18 -0.52
CA GLU A 357 18.74 -9.38 0.93
C GLU A 357 18.04 -8.22 1.65
N GLU A 358 17.56 -8.45 2.88
CA GLU A 358 17.21 -7.35 3.78
C GLU A 358 18.48 -6.93 4.50
N GLU A 359 18.84 -5.64 4.45
CA GLU A 359 19.63 -5.10 5.54
C GLU A 359 18.74 -5.13 6.78
N GLU A 360 18.99 -6.05 7.70
CA GLU A 360 18.39 -5.98 9.03
C GLU A 360 18.69 -4.58 9.56
N GLU A 361 17.63 -3.81 9.89
CA GLU A 361 17.80 -2.58 10.65
C GLU A 361 18.56 -2.96 11.92
N ASN A 362 19.86 -2.69 11.93
CA ASN A 362 20.62 -2.59 13.14
C ASN A 362 19.89 -1.53 13.96
N HIS A 363 19.06 -1.95 14.92
CA HIS A 363 18.69 -1.14 16.07
C HIS A 363 19.97 -0.90 16.90
N GLY A 364 20.93 -0.22 16.28
CA GLY A 364 22.14 0.27 16.88
C GLY A 364 21.74 1.42 17.76
N ALA A 365 21.80 1.19 19.07
CA ALA A 365 22.00 2.23 20.04
C ALA A 365 23.09 3.19 19.52
N GLY A 366 22.67 4.38 19.13
CA GLY A 366 23.53 5.42 18.58
C GLY A 366 22.94 6.78 18.91
N TYR A 367 22.67 7.00 20.20
CA TYR A 367 22.70 8.36 20.72
C TYR A 367 24.16 8.80 20.70
N ASP A 368 24.50 9.69 19.78
CA ASP A 368 25.50 10.69 20.06
C ASP A 368 25.12 12.02 19.40
N LEU A 369 25.02 13.02 20.28
CA LEU A 369 24.80 14.46 20.14
C LEU A 369 23.38 14.97 19.88
#